data_AF-A0AAU9KFP7-F1
#
_entry.id   AF-A0AAU9KFP7-F1
#
_cell.length_a   1.000
_cell.length_b   1.000
_cell.length_c   1.000
_cell.angle_alpha   90.00
_cell.angle_beta   90.00
_cell.angle_gamma   90.00
#
_symmetry.space_group_name_H-M   'P 1'
#
loop_
_entity.id
_entity.type
_entity.pdbx_description
1 polymer ?
#
loop_
_entity_poly.entity_id
_entity_poly.type
_entity_poly.pdbx_seq_one_letter_code
_entity_poly.pdbx_strand_id
1 'polypeptide(L)'
;MSKLLLLCFLSLAIGRMYVYSPDALRLEMQNRYSHGEIRNSLANFGNPPYGSVIVGRVFYRASQSDACERMAPFDWTDDPDQINTPILLVNRGSCYFSVKARHAQDIGARALIVVDNKDENPENVIMIDNGSAGNIFIPTFLISKSDGELIQRYINNSTYTRHVALSLTFDVPHNGSKINYGVYMSSEVPHVYDFLKEFAPIASGIKKESALFRPHYVTSYCIWCSVDYFGKAEPNCLSGGRYCIEPPLGVDATGRDYIYEDLREICIYRETEKKDTYSLWFNYIKYYTELCTGNVTESCSEAAMKKAGVNVKKVKLCVKESFLEGDPLIVDNILLKAERESWANASASFYPALVVNNQTYRGDWETDPVVRALCAGYSYGQDPEFCKGTPVPQEDDNKGTGAGTIILILTLCVVLVGVILVFYRMWMKREMKDEMRRQVNTAVSQYFALSDTSSMKHGERPVVRVSYN
;
A
#
# COMPACT_ATOMS: atom_id res chain seq x y z
N MET A 1 -23.83 13.91 -45.04
CA MET A 1 -23.55 12.77 -44.13
C MET A 1 -22.80 13.32 -42.93
N SER A 2 -23.54 13.59 -41.84
CA SER A 2 -23.01 14.16 -40.60
C SER A 2 -22.37 13.04 -39.77
N LYS A 3 -21.08 13.17 -39.45
CA LYS A 3 -20.39 12.28 -38.50
C LYS A 3 -20.85 12.67 -37.09
N LEU A 4 -21.71 11.83 -36.52
CA LEU A 4 -22.08 11.89 -35.12
C LEU A 4 -20.85 11.52 -34.28
N LEU A 5 -20.15 12.54 -33.76
CA LEU A 5 -19.07 12.37 -32.79
C LEU A 5 -19.73 11.97 -31.46
N LEU A 6 -19.87 10.67 -31.22
CA LEU A 6 -20.29 10.16 -29.91
C LEU A 6 -19.12 10.35 -28.95
N LEU A 7 -19.03 11.53 -28.33
CA LEU A 7 -18.21 11.77 -27.15
C LEU A 7 -18.80 10.97 -25.99
N CYS A 8 -18.44 9.68 -25.90
CA CYS A 8 -18.49 8.96 -24.64
C CYS A 8 -17.43 9.57 -23.73
N PHE A 9 -17.80 10.57 -22.94
CA PHE A 9 -17.10 10.88 -21.70
C PHE A 9 -17.32 9.69 -20.75
N LEU A 10 -16.54 8.62 -20.92
CA LEU A 10 -16.30 7.68 -19.84
C LEU A 10 -15.50 8.44 -18.79
N SER A 11 -16.17 8.85 -17.71
CA SER A 11 -15.49 9.38 -16.53
C SER A 11 -14.67 8.25 -15.90
N LEU A 12 -13.40 8.19 -16.30
CA LEU A 12 -12.34 7.28 -15.84
C LEU A 12 -11.84 7.64 -14.43
N ALA A 13 -12.72 8.18 -13.57
CA ALA A 13 -12.36 8.59 -12.23
C ALA A 13 -12.42 7.38 -11.28
N ILE A 14 -11.28 7.11 -10.66
CA ILE A 14 -11.09 6.08 -9.63
C ILE A 14 -11.33 6.74 -8.30
N GLY A 15 -12.16 6.17 -7.44
CA GLY A 15 -12.43 6.81 -6.16
C GLY A 15 -13.29 8.06 -6.35
N ARG A 16 -14.58 7.90 -6.64
CA ARG A 16 -15.46 9.08 -6.76
C ARG A 16 -15.89 9.54 -5.39
N MET A 17 -16.08 10.84 -5.23
CA MET A 17 -16.43 11.45 -3.96
C MET A 17 -17.71 12.26 -4.11
N TYR A 18 -18.67 11.98 -3.25
CA TYR A 18 -19.95 12.69 -3.21
C TYR A 18 -20.27 13.12 -1.79
N VAL A 19 -21.04 14.19 -1.66
CA VAL A 19 -21.62 14.58 -0.37
C VAL A 19 -22.79 13.66 -0.05
N TYR A 20 -22.71 12.98 1.09
CA TYR A 20 -23.83 12.19 1.61
C TYR A 20 -24.78 13.07 2.42
N SER A 21 -24.24 13.92 3.30
CA SER A 21 -25.00 14.86 4.12
C SER A 21 -24.14 16.08 4.52
N PRO A 22 -24.74 17.22 4.91
CA PRO A 22 -26.17 17.52 4.86
C PRO A 22 -26.66 17.85 3.44
N ASP A 23 -27.98 17.87 3.23
CA ASP A 23 -28.62 18.17 1.94
C ASP A 23 -28.23 19.54 1.38
N ALA A 24 -28.02 20.53 2.24
CA ALA A 24 -27.58 21.86 1.83
C ALA A 24 -26.19 21.82 1.15
N LEU A 25 -25.22 21.12 1.75
CA LEU A 25 -23.89 20.94 1.16
C LEU A 25 -23.96 20.11 -0.12
N ARG A 26 -24.80 19.07 -0.13
CA ARG A 26 -25.02 18.22 -1.30
C ARG A 26 -25.56 19.00 -2.50
N LEU A 27 -26.55 19.87 -2.26
CA LEU A 27 -27.12 20.75 -3.29
C LEU A 27 -26.09 21.77 -3.81
N GLU A 28 -25.27 22.34 -2.92
CA GLU A 28 -24.18 23.24 -3.33
C GLU A 28 -23.17 22.53 -4.25
N MET A 29 -22.79 21.29 -3.94
CA MET A 29 -21.89 20.52 -4.80
C MET A 29 -22.55 20.12 -6.14
N GLN A 30 -23.84 19.79 -6.14
CA GLN A 30 -24.60 19.52 -7.37
C GLN A 30 -24.74 20.75 -8.28
N ASN A 31 -24.73 21.95 -7.70
CA ASN A 31 -24.70 23.20 -8.47
C ASN A 31 -23.30 23.50 -9.04
N ARG A 32 -22.22 23.05 -8.37
CA ARG A 32 -20.84 23.22 -8.83
C ARG A 32 -20.43 22.20 -9.89
N TYR A 33 -20.86 20.95 -9.73
CA TYR A 33 -20.39 19.82 -10.51
C TYR A 33 -21.55 18.99 -11.05
N SER A 34 -21.37 18.47 -12.27
CA SER A 34 -22.30 17.50 -12.85
C SER A 34 -22.48 16.32 -11.90
N HIS A 35 -23.73 15.99 -11.56
CA HIS A 35 -24.10 14.93 -10.61
C HIS A 35 -23.53 15.11 -9.18
N GLY A 36 -22.95 16.26 -8.85
CA GLY A 36 -22.37 16.55 -7.53
C GLY A 36 -21.07 15.81 -7.22
N GLU A 37 -20.36 15.30 -8.23
CA GLU A 37 -19.07 14.63 -8.05
C GLU A 37 -17.97 15.63 -7.69
N ILE A 38 -17.37 15.48 -6.51
CA ILE A 38 -16.24 16.30 -6.07
C ILE A 38 -15.00 15.83 -6.82
N ARG A 39 -14.39 16.73 -7.60
CA ARG A 39 -13.13 16.46 -8.29
C ARG A 39 -12.04 16.15 -7.29
N ASN A 40 -11.36 15.04 -7.50
CA ASN A 40 -10.38 14.54 -6.56
C ASN A 40 -9.28 13.72 -7.26
N SER A 41 -8.23 13.41 -6.51
CA SER A 41 -7.21 12.43 -6.90
C SER A 41 -7.06 11.40 -5.80
N LEU A 42 -7.11 10.12 -6.16
CA LEU A 42 -6.87 9.00 -5.26
C LEU A 42 -5.38 8.66 -5.23
N ALA A 43 -4.84 8.47 -4.03
CA ALA A 43 -3.42 8.19 -3.82
C ALA A 43 -2.97 6.86 -4.42
N ASN A 44 -1.71 6.82 -4.87
CA ASN A 44 -1.06 5.60 -5.36
C ASN A 44 -0.39 4.80 -4.23
N PHE A 45 -1.03 4.77 -3.06
CA PHE A 45 -0.65 4.01 -1.88
C PHE A 45 -1.90 3.74 -1.04
N GLY A 46 -1.80 2.85 -0.06
CA GLY A 46 -2.95 2.39 0.71
C GLY A 46 -3.74 1.31 -0.03
N ASN A 47 -4.80 0.82 0.60
CA ASN A 47 -5.61 -0.27 0.05
C ASN A 47 -7.06 0.18 -0.18
N PRO A 48 -7.33 1.00 -1.22
CA PRO A 48 -8.69 1.36 -1.62
C PRO A 48 -9.55 0.10 -1.80
N PRO A 49 -10.73 0.03 -1.16
CA PRO A 49 -11.55 -1.17 -1.20
C PRO A 49 -12.36 -1.21 -2.50
N TYR A 50 -11.71 -1.55 -3.60
CA TYR A 50 -12.34 -1.64 -4.92
C TYR A 50 -13.58 -2.54 -4.92
N GLY A 51 -14.63 -2.09 -5.63
CA GLY A 51 -15.95 -2.72 -5.65
C GLY A 51 -16.82 -2.41 -4.44
N SER A 52 -16.42 -1.45 -3.59
CA SER A 52 -17.18 -1.03 -2.41
C SER A 52 -17.35 0.48 -2.32
N VAL A 53 -18.16 0.90 -1.35
CA VAL A 53 -18.42 2.30 -1.01
C VAL A 53 -18.12 2.51 0.47
N ILE A 54 -17.41 3.58 0.79
CA ILE A 54 -17.24 4.07 2.16
C ILE A 54 -18.17 5.27 2.33
N VAL A 55 -19.20 5.14 3.16
CA VAL A 55 -19.98 6.29 3.64
C VAL A 55 -19.50 6.61 5.05
N GLY A 56 -19.10 7.85 5.30
CA GLY A 56 -18.48 8.21 6.57
C GLY A 56 -18.62 9.68 6.95
N ARG A 57 -18.67 9.94 8.26
CA ARG A 57 -18.67 11.29 8.80
C ARG A 57 -17.29 11.92 8.67
N VAL A 58 -17.25 13.20 8.31
CA VAL A 58 -16.01 13.98 8.16
C VAL A 58 -15.64 14.65 9.47
N PHE A 59 -14.41 14.41 9.92
CA PHE A 59 -13.80 15.03 11.10
C PHE A 59 -12.68 15.98 10.68
N TYR A 60 -12.62 17.13 11.33
CA TYR A 60 -11.58 18.13 11.11
C TYR A 60 -11.16 18.74 12.45
N ARG A 61 -9.86 18.94 12.67
CA ARG A 61 -9.32 19.59 13.87
C ARG A 61 -8.37 20.71 13.47
N ALA A 62 -8.80 21.95 13.66
CA ALA A 62 -8.02 23.13 13.28
C ALA A 62 -6.63 23.19 13.96
N SER A 63 -6.52 22.74 15.22
CA SER A 63 -5.25 22.73 15.96
C SER A 63 -4.21 21.72 15.46
N GLN A 64 -4.62 20.72 14.67
CA GLN A 64 -3.74 19.70 14.08
C GLN A 64 -4.08 19.53 12.59
N SER A 65 -4.29 20.66 11.91
CA SER A 65 -4.96 20.66 10.61
C SER A 65 -4.18 20.02 9.47
N ASP A 66 -2.87 19.85 9.57
CA ASP A 66 -2.05 19.27 8.51
C ASP A 66 -1.60 17.83 8.78
N ALA A 67 -1.86 17.26 9.97
CA ALA A 67 -1.43 15.92 10.36
C ALA A 67 0.06 15.62 10.09
N CYS A 68 0.94 16.63 10.12
CA CYS A 68 2.38 16.39 9.95
C CYS A 68 3.06 15.85 11.21
N GLU A 69 2.43 16.10 12.37
CA GLU A 69 2.80 15.51 13.66
C GLU A 69 1.75 14.48 14.09
N ARG A 70 2.14 13.61 15.05
CA ARG A 70 1.22 12.63 15.63
C ARG A 70 -0.05 13.30 16.15
N MET A 71 -1.19 12.80 15.69
CA MET A 71 -2.49 13.32 16.06
C MET A 71 -2.98 12.72 17.38
N ALA A 72 -3.68 13.51 18.19
CA ALA A 72 -4.43 12.94 19.31
C ALA A 72 -5.72 12.28 18.76
N PRO A 73 -6.21 11.17 19.36
CA PRO A 73 -7.41 10.51 18.89
C PRO A 73 -8.63 11.44 18.91
N PHE A 74 -9.59 11.20 18.02
CA PHE A 74 -10.93 11.78 18.13
C PHE A 74 -11.81 10.87 18.98
N ASP A 75 -12.87 11.44 19.56
CA ASP A 75 -14.00 10.63 20.00
C ASP A 75 -14.84 10.25 18.78
N TRP A 76 -14.61 9.04 18.27
CA TRP A 76 -15.32 8.52 17.12
C TRP A 76 -16.76 8.10 17.44
N THR A 77 -17.12 7.98 18.72
CA THR A 77 -18.44 7.49 19.16
C THR A 77 -19.51 8.59 19.19
N ASP A 78 -19.10 9.85 19.07
CA ASP A 78 -19.97 11.01 19.09
C ASP A 78 -20.68 11.26 17.74
N ASP A 79 -21.15 10.21 17.07
CA ASP A 79 -21.81 10.27 15.75
C ASP A 79 -23.35 10.21 15.89
N PRO A 80 -24.08 11.33 15.72
CA PRO A 80 -25.54 11.34 15.87
C PRO A 80 -26.25 10.52 14.78
N ASP A 81 -25.60 10.34 13.62
CA ASP A 81 -26.19 9.71 12.44
C ASP A 81 -25.83 8.21 12.37
N GLN A 82 -25.05 7.70 13.34
CA GLN A 82 -24.62 6.29 13.46
C GLN A 82 -23.94 5.73 12.21
N ILE A 83 -23.34 6.58 11.37
CA ILE A 83 -22.61 6.19 10.17
C ILE A 83 -21.29 5.48 10.55
N ASN A 84 -20.75 5.77 11.75
CA ASN A 84 -19.67 5.06 12.47
C ASN A 84 -18.36 4.83 11.69
N THR A 85 -18.20 5.46 10.52
CA THR A 85 -17.01 5.36 9.68
C THR A 85 -16.29 6.70 9.63
N PRO A 86 -15.18 6.88 10.37
CA PRO A 86 -14.51 8.16 10.48
C PRO A 86 -13.67 8.49 9.23
N ILE A 87 -14.02 9.57 8.55
CA ILE A 87 -13.23 10.17 7.46
C ILE A 87 -12.51 11.39 8.03
N LEU A 88 -11.18 11.42 7.95
CA LEU A 88 -10.42 12.57 8.42
C LEU A 88 -10.18 13.56 7.28
N LEU A 89 -10.43 14.84 7.52
CA LEU A 89 -10.06 15.94 6.65
C LEU A 89 -8.81 16.66 7.21
N VAL A 90 -7.82 16.90 6.37
CA VAL A 90 -6.58 17.63 6.70
C VAL A 90 -6.18 18.57 5.57
N ASN A 91 -5.26 19.48 5.83
CA ASN A 91 -4.65 20.37 4.86
C ASN A 91 -3.30 19.79 4.36
N ARG A 92 -2.95 20.06 3.09
CA ARG A 92 -1.73 19.54 2.44
C ARG A 92 -0.42 19.86 3.17
N GLY A 93 -0.32 20.98 3.91
CA GLY A 93 0.82 21.27 4.80
C GLY A 93 2.22 21.13 4.15
N SER A 94 3.22 20.76 4.95
CA SER A 94 4.64 20.69 4.54
C SER A 94 5.23 19.27 4.44
N CYS A 95 4.58 18.28 5.05
CA CYS A 95 5.02 16.88 5.03
C CYS A 95 4.38 16.07 3.88
N TYR A 96 4.95 14.88 3.61
CA TYR A 96 4.45 13.97 2.58
C TYR A 96 3.03 13.47 2.85
N PHE A 97 2.28 13.14 1.78
CA PHE A 97 0.92 12.61 1.89
C PHE A 97 0.85 11.29 2.67
N SER A 98 1.84 10.41 2.48
CA SER A 98 1.97 9.13 3.20
C SER A 98 2.10 9.34 4.73
N VAL A 99 2.81 10.38 5.18
CA VAL A 99 2.93 10.71 6.61
C VAL A 99 1.58 11.08 7.20
N LYS A 100 0.78 11.88 6.48
CA LYS A 100 -0.58 12.26 6.91
C LYS A 100 -1.50 11.05 6.98
N ALA A 101 -1.47 10.21 5.95
CA ALA A 101 -2.27 8.99 5.89
C ALA A 101 -1.93 8.04 7.04
N ARG A 102 -0.63 7.89 7.37
CA ARG A 102 -0.20 7.14 8.56
C ARG A 102 -0.77 7.74 9.84
N HIS A 103 -0.58 9.04 10.08
CA HIS A 103 -1.09 9.65 11.31
C HIS A 103 -2.62 9.61 11.43
N ALA A 104 -3.33 9.71 10.31
CA ALA A 104 -4.79 9.54 10.25
C ALA A 104 -5.20 8.09 10.60
N GLN A 105 -4.50 7.11 10.03
CA GLN A 105 -4.74 5.70 10.32
C GLN A 105 -4.43 5.35 11.79
N ASP A 106 -3.33 5.87 12.33
CA ASP A 106 -2.88 5.60 13.71
C ASP A 106 -3.93 6.02 14.76
N ILE A 107 -4.74 7.04 14.44
CA ILE A 107 -5.84 7.48 15.31
C ILE A 107 -7.18 6.80 15.00
N GLY A 108 -7.23 5.87 14.04
CA GLY A 108 -8.42 5.08 13.71
C GLY A 108 -9.30 5.62 12.58
N ALA A 109 -8.83 6.61 11.82
CA ALA A 109 -9.55 7.04 10.61
C ALA A 109 -9.64 5.88 9.60
N ARG A 110 -10.71 5.85 8.80
CA ARG A 110 -10.95 4.84 7.76
C ARG A 110 -10.73 5.35 6.35
N ALA A 111 -10.67 6.67 6.17
CA ALA A 111 -10.22 7.33 4.95
C ALA A 111 -9.61 8.70 5.30
N LEU A 112 -8.72 9.19 4.43
CA LEU A 112 -8.15 10.52 4.54
C LEU A 112 -8.54 11.37 3.34
N ILE A 113 -8.90 12.63 3.59
CA ILE A 113 -9.10 13.66 2.58
C ILE A 113 -8.13 14.79 2.88
N VAL A 114 -7.30 15.13 1.90
CA VAL A 114 -6.32 16.20 1.96
C VAL A 114 -6.85 17.37 1.12
N VAL A 115 -6.95 18.54 1.73
CA VAL A 115 -7.28 19.79 1.06
C VAL A 115 -6.01 20.39 0.48
N ASP A 116 -5.99 20.61 -0.83
CA ASP A 116 -4.86 21.22 -1.50
C ASP A 116 -4.64 22.68 -1.02
N ASN A 117 -3.39 23.11 -1.00
CA ASN A 117 -3.01 24.49 -0.73
C ASN A 117 -2.77 25.30 -2.00
N LYS A 118 -2.75 24.66 -3.17
CA LYS A 118 -2.64 25.28 -4.49
C LYS A 118 -4.00 25.33 -5.19
N ASP A 119 -4.19 26.36 -6.00
CA ASP A 119 -5.34 26.47 -6.89
C ASP A 119 -5.02 25.75 -8.21
N GLU A 120 -5.03 24.42 -8.15
CA GLU A 120 -4.77 23.51 -9.28
C GLU A 120 -5.88 22.45 -9.40
N ASN A 121 -6.03 21.82 -10.57
CA ASN A 121 -6.95 20.70 -10.70
C ASN A 121 -6.39 19.50 -9.91
N PRO A 122 -7.07 18.99 -8.86
CA PRO A 122 -6.55 17.89 -8.05
C PRO A 122 -6.24 16.63 -8.88
N GLU A 123 -6.97 16.40 -9.98
CA GLU A 123 -6.78 15.26 -10.89
C GLU A 123 -5.39 15.26 -11.56
N ASN A 124 -4.73 16.42 -11.65
CA ASN A 124 -3.37 16.55 -12.19
C ASN A 124 -2.28 16.22 -11.16
N VAL A 125 -2.65 16.02 -9.89
CA VAL A 125 -1.71 15.75 -8.81
C VAL A 125 -1.68 14.25 -8.54
N ILE A 126 -0.51 13.64 -8.71
CA ILE A 126 -0.30 12.24 -8.38
C ILE A 126 0.32 12.17 -6.98
N MET A 127 -0.41 11.62 -6.02
CA MET A 127 0.11 11.36 -4.68
C MET A 127 0.84 10.02 -4.69
N ILE A 128 2.17 10.08 -4.73
CA ILE A 128 3.06 8.91 -4.72
C ILE A 128 3.66 8.77 -3.32
N ASP A 129 3.86 7.54 -2.89
CA ASP A 129 4.65 7.27 -1.70
C ASP A 129 6.14 7.57 -1.92
N ASN A 130 6.77 8.16 -0.91
CA ASN A 130 8.20 8.43 -0.86
C ASN A 130 9.00 7.25 -0.27
N GLY A 131 8.53 6.01 -0.43
CA GLY A 131 9.10 4.81 0.18
C GLY A 131 8.85 4.68 1.68
N SER A 132 7.91 5.47 2.20
CA SER A 132 7.54 5.49 3.62
C SER A 132 6.08 5.11 3.83
N ALA A 133 5.35 4.54 2.87
CA ALA A 133 3.94 4.15 3.01
C ALA A 133 3.73 2.68 3.37
N GLY A 134 4.79 1.93 3.65
CA GLY A 134 4.63 0.59 4.23
C GLY A 134 3.65 0.62 5.41
N ASN A 135 2.66 -0.28 5.37
CA ASN A 135 1.57 -0.42 6.35
C ASN A 135 0.53 0.73 6.37
N ILE A 136 0.34 1.48 5.29
CA ILE A 136 -0.83 2.34 5.13
C ILE A 136 -1.91 1.54 4.42
N PHE A 137 -3.13 1.54 4.92
CA PHE A 137 -4.24 0.73 4.40
C PHE A 137 -5.46 1.57 4.05
N ILE A 138 -5.57 2.79 4.57
CA ILE A 138 -6.70 3.68 4.29
C ILE A 138 -6.58 4.36 2.93
N PRO A 139 -7.68 4.50 2.16
CA PRO A 139 -7.67 5.31 0.95
C PRO A 139 -7.46 6.78 1.29
N THR A 140 -6.63 7.46 0.50
CA THR A 140 -6.31 8.88 0.65
C THR A 140 -6.67 9.65 -0.60
N PHE A 141 -7.45 10.71 -0.42
CA PHE A 141 -7.92 11.59 -1.48
C PHE A 141 -7.29 12.97 -1.37
N LEU A 142 -7.02 13.61 -2.50
CA LEU A 142 -6.74 15.04 -2.59
C LEU A 142 -7.94 15.73 -3.24
N ILE A 143 -8.40 16.84 -2.66
CA ILE A 143 -9.45 17.68 -3.23
C ILE A 143 -8.95 19.12 -3.40
N SER A 144 -9.66 19.89 -4.24
CA SER A 144 -9.33 21.30 -4.46
C SER A 144 -9.39 22.10 -3.16
N LYS A 145 -8.59 23.17 -3.08
CA LYS A 145 -8.67 24.14 -1.98
C LYS A 145 -10.10 24.66 -1.78
N SER A 146 -10.78 24.97 -2.88
CA SER A 146 -12.13 25.58 -2.88
C SER A 146 -13.22 24.66 -2.33
N ASP A 147 -13.09 23.34 -2.53
CA ASP A 147 -14.04 22.35 -2.03
C ASP A 147 -13.74 21.99 -0.58
N GLY A 148 -12.46 21.87 -0.22
CA GLY A 148 -12.05 21.67 1.16
C GLY A 148 -12.49 22.81 2.08
N GLU A 149 -12.31 24.06 1.65
CA GLU A 149 -12.80 25.23 2.40
C GLU A 149 -14.33 25.24 2.53
N LEU A 150 -15.07 24.81 1.51
CA LEU A 150 -16.52 24.67 1.58
C LEU A 150 -16.94 23.63 2.63
N ILE A 151 -16.32 22.44 2.59
CA ILE A 151 -16.58 21.37 3.56
C ILE A 151 -16.24 21.84 4.99
N GLN A 152 -15.10 22.50 5.18
CA GLN A 152 -14.69 23.06 6.47
C GLN A 152 -15.67 24.11 7.00
N ARG A 153 -16.26 24.95 6.14
CA ARG A 153 -17.31 25.90 6.57
C ARG A 153 -18.54 25.17 7.12
N TYR A 154 -18.96 24.07 6.50
CA TYR A 154 -20.07 23.26 6.99
C TYR A 154 -19.72 22.53 8.29
N ILE A 155 -18.50 22.02 8.43
CA ILE A 155 -18.04 21.41 9.68
C ILE A 155 -18.00 22.44 10.82
N ASN A 156 -17.61 23.69 10.54
CA ASN A 156 -17.55 24.74 11.56
C ASN A 156 -18.90 25.42 11.85
N ASN A 157 -19.96 25.09 11.11
CA ASN A 157 -21.29 25.63 11.33
C ASN A 157 -22.04 24.80 12.36
N SER A 158 -22.44 25.41 13.48
CA SER A 158 -23.09 24.72 14.62
C SER A 158 -24.34 23.92 14.26
N THR A 159 -25.03 24.26 13.16
CA THR A 159 -26.18 23.51 12.65
C THR A 159 -25.77 22.18 12.00
N TYR A 160 -24.58 22.11 11.42
CA TYR A 160 -24.15 21.00 10.56
C TYR A 160 -22.89 20.26 11.05
N THR A 161 -22.17 20.78 12.06
CA THR A 161 -20.87 20.27 12.54
C THR A 161 -20.80 18.76 12.73
N ARG A 162 -21.90 18.12 13.10
CA ARG A 162 -21.97 16.68 13.38
C ARG A 162 -22.61 15.84 12.26
N HIS A 163 -23.01 16.47 11.17
CA HIS A 163 -23.82 15.88 10.10
C HIS A 163 -23.15 15.92 8.72
N VAL A 164 -21.89 16.38 8.64
CA VAL A 164 -21.14 16.36 7.38
C VAL A 164 -20.62 14.96 7.14
N ALA A 165 -21.14 14.28 6.13
CA ALA A 165 -20.70 12.96 5.72
C ALA A 165 -20.48 12.91 4.20
N LEU A 166 -19.53 12.07 3.79
CA LEU A 166 -19.17 11.87 2.39
C LEU A 166 -19.32 10.38 2.03
N SER A 167 -19.59 10.15 0.75
CA SER A 167 -19.61 8.83 0.11
C SER A 167 -18.41 8.73 -0.84
N LEU A 168 -17.54 7.76 -0.62
CA LEU A 168 -16.36 7.46 -1.42
C LEU A 168 -16.60 6.14 -2.16
N THR A 169 -16.68 6.15 -3.49
CA THR A 169 -16.96 4.95 -4.29
C THR A 169 -15.70 4.48 -5.03
N PHE A 170 -15.39 3.18 -4.98
CA PHE A 170 -14.19 2.60 -5.59
C PHE A 170 -14.58 1.69 -6.75
N ASP A 171 -15.27 2.28 -7.72
CA ASP A 171 -15.80 1.55 -8.86
C ASP A 171 -14.70 1.09 -9.82
N VAL A 172 -14.79 -0.15 -10.27
CA VAL A 172 -13.98 -0.68 -11.37
C VAL A 172 -14.91 -0.87 -12.57
N PRO A 173 -14.58 -0.37 -13.77
CA PRO A 173 -15.40 -0.62 -14.94
C PRO A 173 -15.60 -2.11 -15.16
N HIS A 174 -16.86 -2.55 -15.30
CA HIS A 174 -17.17 -3.94 -15.52
C HIS A 174 -17.12 -4.29 -17.01
N ASN A 175 -16.65 -5.48 -17.34
CA ASN A 175 -16.59 -5.97 -18.72
C ASN A 175 -17.23 -7.37 -18.85
N GLY A 176 -18.39 -7.55 -18.19
CA GLY A 176 -19.11 -8.81 -18.16
C GLY A 176 -18.41 -9.87 -17.32
N SER A 177 -18.20 -11.05 -17.90
CA SER A 177 -17.54 -12.19 -17.26
C SER A 177 -16.02 -12.25 -17.50
N LYS A 178 -15.46 -11.25 -18.18
CA LYS A 178 -14.04 -11.22 -18.56
C LYS A 178 -13.39 -9.89 -18.22
N ILE A 179 -12.34 -9.92 -17.41
CA ILE A 179 -11.52 -8.73 -17.15
C ILE A 179 -10.30 -8.69 -18.09
N ASN A 180 -9.89 -7.50 -18.48
CA ASN A 180 -8.59 -7.28 -19.11
C ASN A 180 -7.72 -6.56 -18.10
N TYR A 181 -6.54 -7.07 -17.81
CA TYR A 181 -5.60 -6.39 -16.94
C TYR A 181 -4.19 -6.42 -17.52
N GLY A 182 -3.43 -5.37 -17.29
CA GLY A 182 -2.09 -5.26 -17.80
C GLY A 182 -1.19 -4.44 -16.90
N VAL A 183 0.09 -4.74 -16.95
CA VAL A 183 1.11 -4.05 -16.17
C VAL A 183 2.02 -3.33 -17.15
N TYR A 184 1.97 -2.00 -17.14
CA TYR A 184 2.92 -1.13 -17.80
C TYR A 184 4.12 -0.96 -16.88
N MET A 185 5.27 -1.49 -17.28
CA MET A 185 6.47 -1.57 -16.46
C MET A 185 7.70 -1.50 -17.35
N SER A 186 8.87 -1.73 -16.75
CA SER A 186 10.11 -1.91 -17.46
C SER A 186 11.06 -2.71 -16.56
N SER A 187 12.02 -3.43 -17.15
CA SER A 187 12.88 -4.38 -16.40
C SER A 187 13.81 -3.75 -15.37
N GLU A 188 14.00 -2.43 -15.41
CA GLU A 188 14.76 -1.68 -14.41
C GLU A 188 14.00 -1.40 -13.11
N VAL A 189 12.75 -1.85 -12.98
CA VAL A 189 11.87 -1.54 -11.84
C VAL A 189 11.69 -2.77 -10.94
N PRO A 190 12.56 -3.02 -9.92
CA PRO A 190 12.60 -4.31 -9.23
C PRO A 190 11.34 -4.63 -8.41
N HIS A 191 10.73 -3.62 -7.79
CA HIS A 191 9.55 -3.82 -6.95
C HIS A 191 8.34 -4.36 -7.72
N VAL A 192 8.25 -4.09 -9.03
CA VAL A 192 7.22 -4.69 -9.89
C VAL A 192 7.48 -6.19 -10.09
N TYR A 193 8.75 -6.57 -10.23
CA TYR A 193 9.16 -7.97 -10.40
C TYR A 193 8.97 -8.78 -9.12
N ASP A 194 9.17 -8.16 -7.96
CA ASP A 194 8.86 -8.75 -6.66
C ASP A 194 7.35 -9.04 -6.55
N PHE A 195 6.51 -8.05 -6.85
CA PHE A 195 5.06 -8.23 -6.90
C PHE A 195 4.64 -9.32 -7.90
N LEU A 196 5.14 -9.29 -9.14
CA LEU A 196 4.78 -10.27 -10.17
C LEU A 196 5.20 -11.70 -9.80
N LYS A 197 6.35 -11.85 -9.12
CA LYS A 197 6.81 -13.12 -8.57
C LYS A 197 5.86 -13.64 -7.49
N GLU A 198 5.41 -12.78 -6.59
CA GLU A 198 4.43 -13.12 -5.54
C GLU A 198 3.04 -13.42 -6.12
N PHE A 199 2.64 -12.68 -7.15
CA PHE A 199 1.36 -12.83 -7.83
C PHE A 199 1.31 -14.05 -8.77
N ALA A 200 2.46 -14.55 -9.23
CA ALA A 200 2.58 -15.66 -10.18
C ALA A 200 1.77 -16.93 -9.84
N PRO A 201 1.69 -17.41 -8.58
CA PRO A 201 0.88 -18.57 -8.22
C PRO A 201 -0.61 -18.35 -8.46
N ILE A 202 -1.12 -17.14 -8.16
CA ILE A 202 -2.52 -16.78 -8.42
C ILE A 202 -2.74 -16.64 -9.92
N ALA A 203 -1.89 -15.86 -10.59
CA ALA A 203 -2.00 -15.63 -12.03
C ALA A 203 -1.98 -16.92 -12.85
N SER A 204 -1.22 -17.93 -12.40
CA SER A 204 -1.15 -19.24 -13.04
C SER A 204 -2.46 -20.03 -12.96
N GLY A 205 -3.31 -19.74 -11.98
CA GLY A 205 -4.63 -20.35 -11.84
C GLY A 205 -5.74 -19.61 -12.60
N ILE A 206 -5.49 -18.40 -13.09
CA ILE A 206 -6.48 -17.60 -13.81
C ILE A 206 -6.59 -18.08 -15.25
N LYS A 207 -7.80 -18.49 -15.64
CA LYS A 207 -8.11 -18.88 -17.01
C LYS A 207 -8.31 -17.67 -17.91
N LYS A 208 -7.88 -17.75 -19.17
CA LYS A 208 -7.91 -16.63 -20.14
C LYS A 208 -9.33 -16.18 -20.52
N GLU A 209 -10.31 -17.09 -20.40
CA GLU A 209 -11.73 -16.78 -20.59
C GLU A 209 -12.25 -15.84 -19.49
N SER A 210 -11.67 -15.93 -18.30
CA SER A 210 -12.02 -15.12 -17.13
C SER A 210 -11.19 -13.84 -17.04
N ALA A 211 -9.88 -13.91 -17.29
CA ALA A 211 -9.03 -12.72 -17.29
C ALA A 211 -7.94 -12.78 -18.36
N LEU A 212 -7.79 -11.69 -19.11
CA LEU A 212 -6.72 -11.50 -20.09
C LEU A 212 -5.63 -10.62 -19.49
N PHE A 213 -4.48 -11.23 -19.19
CA PHE A 213 -3.27 -10.52 -18.77
C PHE A 213 -2.47 -10.03 -19.98
N ARG A 214 -1.89 -8.82 -19.93
CA ARG A 214 -0.85 -8.36 -20.86
C ARG A 214 0.27 -7.57 -20.16
N PRO A 215 1.54 -7.99 -20.25
CA PRO A 215 2.65 -7.15 -19.86
C PRO A 215 2.92 -6.10 -20.95
N HIS A 216 3.26 -4.89 -20.52
CA HIS A 216 3.61 -3.76 -21.37
C HIS A 216 4.93 -3.14 -20.91
N TYR A 217 5.79 -2.76 -21.86
CA TYR A 217 7.15 -2.30 -21.57
C TYR A 217 7.34 -0.85 -21.99
N VAL A 218 7.57 0.02 -21.01
CA VAL A 218 7.61 1.47 -21.19
C VAL A 218 9.06 1.93 -21.28
N THR A 219 9.42 2.49 -22.43
CA THR A 219 10.73 3.09 -22.65
C THR A 219 10.62 4.61 -22.76
N SER A 220 11.65 5.32 -22.31
CA SER A 220 11.81 6.74 -22.58
C SER A 220 12.32 7.01 -24.02
N TYR A 221 12.42 8.29 -24.37
CA TYR A 221 12.78 8.75 -25.71
C TYR A 221 13.86 9.83 -25.64
N CYS A 222 14.93 9.67 -26.42
CA CYS A 222 15.99 10.68 -26.52
C CYS A 222 15.59 11.81 -27.48
N ILE A 223 15.24 12.97 -26.92
CA ILE A 223 14.85 14.16 -27.69
C ILE A 223 16.00 14.65 -28.58
N TRP A 224 17.23 14.70 -28.08
CA TRP A 224 18.37 15.22 -28.84
C TRP A 224 18.76 14.34 -30.02
N CYS A 225 18.55 13.03 -29.90
CA CYS A 225 18.82 12.06 -30.94
C CYS A 225 17.94 12.25 -32.17
N SER A 226 16.77 12.89 -32.01
CA SER A 226 15.87 13.18 -33.13
C SER A 226 16.44 14.21 -34.10
N VAL A 227 17.35 15.07 -33.63
CA VAL A 227 18.01 16.11 -34.46
C VAL A 227 18.86 15.46 -35.54
N ASP A 228 19.55 14.37 -35.20
CA ASP A 228 20.34 13.57 -36.14
C ASP A 228 19.52 12.44 -36.79
N TYR A 229 18.18 12.56 -36.80
CA TYR A 229 17.26 11.55 -37.33
C TYR A 229 17.50 10.13 -36.76
N PHE A 230 17.97 10.04 -35.51
CA PHE A 230 18.35 8.80 -34.84
C PHE A 230 19.46 8.03 -35.58
N GLY A 231 20.37 8.75 -36.25
CA GLY A 231 21.46 8.16 -37.04
C GLY A 231 22.68 7.72 -36.22
N LYS A 232 22.66 7.86 -34.89
CA LYS A 232 23.78 7.53 -34.00
C LYS A 232 23.33 6.63 -32.86
N ALA A 233 24.20 5.69 -32.49
CA ALA A 233 23.97 4.78 -31.38
C ALA A 233 24.23 5.46 -30.04
N GLU A 234 23.31 5.33 -29.09
CA GLU A 234 23.43 5.92 -27.74
C GLU A 234 23.53 4.86 -26.66
N PRO A 235 24.42 4.97 -25.65
CA PRO A 235 24.75 3.88 -24.72
C PRO A 235 23.55 3.25 -24.00
N ASN A 236 22.56 4.06 -23.62
CA ASN A 236 21.37 3.63 -22.87
C ASN A 236 20.14 3.37 -23.76
N CYS A 237 20.34 3.31 -25.08
CA CYS A 237 19.23 3.25 -26.04
C CYS A 237 19.44 2.25 -27.17
N LEU A 238 18.33 1.79 -27.74
CA LEU A 238 18.26 1.09 -29.02
C LEU A 238 17.59 1.96 -30.10
N SER A 239 17.72 1.52 -31.36
CA SER A 239 17.08 2.17 -32.51
C SER A 239 17.39 3.66 -32.60
N GLY A 240 18.66 4.02 -32.40
CA GLY A 240 19.20 5.36 -32.56
C GLY A 240 18.72 6.37 -31.51
N GLY A 241 18.31 5.92 -30.33
CA GLY A 241 17.74 6.79 -29.30
C GLY A 241 16.21 6.85 -29.31
N ARG A 242 15.55 6.04 -30.15
CA ARG A 242 14.09 5.92 -30.09
C ARG A 242 13.71 5.36 -28.74
N TYR A 243 14.26 4.23 -28.30
CA TYR A 243 13.88 3.57 -27.05
C TYR A 243 15.05 3.63 -26.07
N CYS A 244 14.85 4.22 -24.91
CA CYS A 244 15.90 4.44 -23.91
C CYS A 244 15.42 4.06 -22.51
N ILE A 245 16.31 3.49 -21.71
CA ILE A 245 16.08 3.23 -20.28
C ILE A 245 17.24 3.84 -19.52
N GLU A 246 16.96 4.57 -18.44
CA GLU A 246 18.01 5.02 -17.54
C GLU A 246 18.26 3.91 -16.51
N PRO A 247 19.45 3.30 -16.48
CA PRO A 247 19.72 2.19 -15.59
C PRO A 247 19.72 2.66 -14.12
N PRO A 248 19.35 1.81 -13.15
CA PRO A 248 19.41 2.14 -11.74
C PRO A 248 20.85 2.46 -11.30
N LEU A 249 20.99 3.42 -10.39
CA LEU A 249 22.30 3.81 -9.87
C LEU A 249 23.00 2.64 -9.18
N GLY A 250 24.29 2.44 -9.49
CA GLY A 250 25.12 1.42 -8.85
C GLY A 250 25.00 0.00 -9.43
N VAL A 251 24.31 -0.15 -10.57
CA VAL A 251 24.25 -1.42 -11.32
C VAL A 251 25.24 -1.39 -12.49
N ASP A 252 25.96 -2.48 -12.71
CA ASP A 252 26.85 -2.67 -13.86
C ASP A 252 26.07 -3.20 -15.07
N ALA A 253 25.10 -2.40 -15.54
CA ALA A 253 24.29 -2.67 -16.71
C ALA A 253 23.92 -1.35 -17.40
N THR A 254 23.87 -1.36 -18.73
CA THR A 254 23.45 -0.21 -19.54
C THR A 254 21.94 -0.20 -19.72
N GLY A 255 21.37 0.95 -20.11
CA GLY A 255 19.97 1.01 -20.51
C GLY A 255 19.61 0.03 -21.63
N ARG A 256 20.55 -0.26 -22.54
CA ARG A 256 20.35 -1.26 -23.60
C ARG A 256 20.13 -2.67 -23.06
N ASP A 257 20.80 -3.03 -21.97
CA ASP A 257 20.68 -4.38 -21.40
C ASP A 257 19.26 -4.62 -20.88
N TYR A 258 18.67 -3.60 -20.24
CA TYR A 258 17.26 -3.59 -19.85
C TYR A 258 16.31 -3.63 -21.06
N ILE A 259 16.56 -2.84 -22.11
CA ILE A 259 15.69 -2.87 -23.31
C ILE A 259 15.74 -4.25 -23.99
N TYR A 260 16.91 -4.89 -24.03
CA TYR A 260 17.02 -6.26 -24.53
C TYR A 260 16.30 -7.26 -23.64
N GLU A 261 16.28 -7.04 -22.33
CA GLU A 261 15.47 -7.85 -21.42
C GLU A 261 13.98 -7.68 -21.69
N ASP A 262 13.49 -6.45 -21.76
CA ASP A 262 12.10 -6.15 -22.12
C ASP A 262 11.70 -6.84 -23.44
N LEU A 263 12.56 -6.78 -24.45
CA LEU A 263 12.35 -7.47 -25.73
C LEU A 263 12.24 -8.99 -25.59
N ARG A 264 13.07 -9.61 -24.73
CA ARG A 264 12.95 -11.05 -24.43
C ARG A 264 11.62 -11.34 -23.78
N GLU A 265 11.21 -10.54 -22.79
CA GLU A 265 9.95 -10.76 -22.09
C GLU A 265 8.72 -10.57 -22.97
N ILE A 266 8.72 -9.56 -23.85
CA ILE A 266 7.70 -9.39 -24.91
C ILE A 266 7.64 -10.67 -25.77
N CYS A 267 8.80 -11.16 -26.21
CA CYS A 267 8.87 -12.35 -27.05
C CYS A 267 8.42 -13.62 -26.32
N ILE A 268 8.73 -13.76 -25.03
CA ILE A 268 8.25 -14.85 -24.17
C ILE A 268 6.73 -14.76 -24.07
N TYR A 269 6.18 -13.59 -23.78
CA TYR A 269 4.73 -13.39 -23.69
C TYR A 269 4.02 -13.78 -25.00
N ARG A 270 4.55 -13.38 -26.16
CA ARG A 270 4.02 -13.78 -27.48
C ARG A 270 4.06 -15.29 -27.74
N GLU A 271 5.02 -16.01 -27.17
CA GLU A 271 5.03 -17.48 -27.22
C GLU A 271 3.90 -18.08 -26.36
N THR A 272 3.64 -17.48 -25.19
CA THR A 272 2.62 -17.94 -24.25
C THR A 272 1.19 -17.66 -24.71
N GLU A 273 0.96 -16.50 -25.33
CA GLU A 273 -0.36 -16.08 -25.80
C GLU A 273 -0.91 -17.06 -26.86
N LYS A 274 -0.02 -17.64 -27.67
CA LYS A 274 -0.35 -18.66 -28.69
C LYS A 274 -0.72 -20.03 -28.08
N LYS A 275 -0.24 -20.34 -26.88
CA LYS A 275 -0.40 -21.64 -26.21
C LYS A 275 -1.48 -21.63 -25.13
N ASP A 276 -2.11 -20.48 -24.90
CA ASP A 276 -3.17 -20.28 -23.90
C ASP A 276 -2.73 -20.49 -22.44
N THR A 277 -1.45 -20.27 -22.14
CA THR A 277 -0.90 -20.49 -20.79
C THR A 277 0.01 -19.32 -20.37
N TYR A 278 -0.54 -18.31 -19.69
CA TYR A 278 0.26 -17.19 -19.13
C TYR A 278 1.23 -17.64 -18.04
N SER A 279 0.99 -18.82 -17.43
CA SER A 279 1.84 -19.40 -16.40
C SER A 279 3.31 -19.50 -16.84
N LEU A 280 3.60 -19.69 -18.13
CA LEU A 280 4.98 -19.77 -18.62
C LEU A 280 5.71 -18.40 -18.53
N TRP A 281 5.01 -17.30 -18.78
CA TRP A 281 5.57 -15.95 -18.65
C TRP A 281 5.76 -15.60 -17.17
N PHE A 282 4.76 -15.88 -16.31
CA PHE A 282 4.90 -15.68 -14.87
C PHE A 282 6.01 -16.55 -14.25
N ASN A 283 6.19 -17.79 -14.72
CA ASN A 283 7.31 -18.65 -14.32
C ASN A 283 8.65 -18.04 -14.75
N TYR A 284 8.72 -17.46 -15.96
CA TYR A 284 9.91 -16.75 -16.40
C TYR A 284 10.25 -15.60 -15.45
N ILE A 285 9.29 -14.71 -15.17
CA ILE A 285 9.47 -13.58 -14.24
C ILE A 285 9.96 -14.08 -12.89
N LYS A 286 9.31 -15.09 -12.31
CA LYS A 286 9.74 -15.70 -11.05
C LYS A 286 11.22 -16.12 -11.08
N TYR A 287 11.64 -16.89 -12.09
CA TYR A 287 13.01 -17.37 -12.17
C TYR A 287 14.01 -16.27 -12.53
N TYR A 288 13.61 -15.28 -13.32
CA TYR A 288 14.42 -14.10 -13.62
C TYR A 288 14.68 -13.29 -12.35
N THR A 289 13.64 -12.99 -11.56
CA THR A 289 13.75 -12.31 -10.27
C THR A 289 14.61 -13.10 -9.27
N GLU A 290 14.64 -14.43 -9.32
CA GLU A 290 15.46 -15.25 -8.44
C GLU A 290 16.94 -15.37 -8.88
N LEU A 291 17.23 -15.23 -10.17
CA LEU A 291 18.55 -15.52 -10.74
C LEU A 291 19.31 -14.28 -11.22
N CYS A 292 18.60 -13.25 -11.65
CA CYS A 292 19.14 -12.15 -12.46
C CYS A 292 19.10 -10.79 -11.76
N THR A 293 18.76 -10.73 -10.47
CA THR A 293 18.83 -9.49 -9.68
C THR A 293 20.24 -8.90 -9.73
N GLY A 294 20.37 -7.70 -10.30
CA GLY A 294 21.66 -7.03 -10.47
C GLY A 294 22.57 -7.63 -11.55
N ASN A 295 22.10 -8.61 -12.33
CA ASN A 295 22.84 -9.24 -13.43
C ASN A 295 21.95 -9.35 -14.68
N VAL A 296 21.79 -8.21 -15.36
CA VAL A 296 20.93 -8.07 -16.55
C VAL A 296 21.71 -8.49 -17.80
N THR A 297 21.98 -9.78 -17.92
CA THR A 297 22.74 -10.35 -19.05
C THR A 297 21.92 -11.39 -19.80
N GLU A 298 22.17 -11.52 -21.11
CA GLU A 298 21.49 -12.52 -21.95
C GLU A 298 21.67 -13.95 -21.40
N SER A 299 22.84 -14.27 -20.86
CA SER A 299 23.13 -15.59 -20.29
C SER A 299 22.29 -15.87 -19.03
N CYS A 300 22.01 -14.85 -18.22
CA CYS A 300 21.13 -14.97 -17.08
C CYS A 300 19.68 -15.22 -17.53
N SER A 301 19.19 -14.41 -18.46
CA SER A 301 17.86 -14.58 -19.06
C SER A 301 17.70 -15.97 -19.68
N GLU A 302 18.73 -16.51 -20.34
CA GLU A 302 18.73 -17.89 -20.84
C GLU A 302 18.63 -18.94 -19.74
N ALA A 303 19.30 -18.75 -18.60
CA ALA A 303 19.21 -19.65 -17.47
C ALA A 303 17.81 -19.64 -16.87
N ALA A 304 17.20 -18.45 -16.72
CA ALA A 304 15.82 -18.29 -16.29
C ALA A 304 14.84 -18.93 -17.28
N MET A 305 15.00 -18.69 -18.58
CA MET A 305 14.21 -19.32 -19.65
C MET A 305 14.26 -20.85 -19.58
N LYS A 306 15.45 -21.43 -19.41
CA LYS A 306 15.64 -22.89 -19.31
C LYS A 306 14.90 -23.46 -18.10
N LYS A 307 14.97 -22.79 -16.94
CA LYS A 307 14.20 -23.20 -15.75
C LYS A 307 12.70 -23.06 -15.92
N ALA A 308 12.25 -22.00 -16.60
CA ALA A 308 10.85 -21.77 -16.89
C ALA A 308 10.27 -22.74 -17.93
N GLY A 309 11.11 -23.42 -18.72
CA GLY A 309 10.67 -24.25 -19.85
C GLY A 309 10.39 -23.45 -21.13
N VAL A 310 10.95 -22.23 -21.24
CA VAL A 310 10.85 -21.36 -22.40
C VAL A 310 11.86 -21.79 -23.47
N ASN A 311 11.46 -21.76 -24.75
CA ASN A 311 12.35 -22.11 -25.85
C ASN A 311 13.27 -20.94 -26.21
N VAL A 312 14.48 -20.96 -25.67
CA VAL A 312 15.52 -19.93 -25.92
C VAL A 312 15.71 -19.61 -27.41
N LYS A 313 15.73 -20.63 -28.29
CA LYS A 313 15.95 -20.40 -29.73
C LYS A 313 14.83 -19.58 -30.36
N LYS A 314 13.58 -19.83 -29.96
CA LYS A 314 12.43 -19.08 -30.47
C LYS A 314 12.40 -17.65 -29.95
N VAL A 315 12.76 -17.43 -28.69
CA VAL A 315 12.87 -16.07 -28.11
C VAL A 315 13.95 -15.28 -28.85
N LYS A 316 15.16 -15.84 -29.04
CA LYS A 316 16.23 -15.18 -29.81
C LYS A 316 15.80 -14.85 -31.24
N LEU A 317 15.08 -15.77 -31.89
CA LEU A 317 14.55 -15.53 -33.23
C LEU A 317 13.55 -14.37 -33.23
N CYS A 318 12.61 -14.36 -32.29
CA CYS A 318 11.63 -13.27 -32.14
C CYS A 318 12.30 -11.91 -31.90
N VAL A 319 13.31 -11.85 -31.02
CA VAL A 319 14.07 -10.60 -30.78
C VAL A 319 14.78 -10.15 -32.06
N LYS A 320 15.44 -11.07 -32.78
CA LYS A 320 16.11 -10.75 -34.04
C LYS A 320 15.14 -10.25 -35.10
N GLU A 321 14.01 -10.92 -35.29
CA GLU A 321 12.97 -10.57 -36.27
C GLU A 321 12.16 -9.32 -35.90
N SER A 322 12.33 -8.80 -34.67
CA SER A 322 11.67 -7.56 -34.25
C SER A 322 12.35 -6.29 -34.77
N PHE A 323 13.60 -6.38 -35.23
CA PHE A 323 14.30 -5.24 -35.84
C PHE A 323 14.03 -5.18 -37.34
N LEU A 324 13.95 -3.96 -37.87
CA LEU A 324 14.06 -3.74 -39.31
C LEU A 324 15.46 -4.18 -39.81
N GLU A 325 15.61 -4.34 -41.12
CA GLU A 325 16.88 -4.78 -41.70
C GLU A 325 18.00 -3.75 -41.44
N GLY A 326 19.04 -4.17 -40.71
CA GLY A 326 20.24 -3.37 -40.43
C GLY A 326 20.75 -3.52 -39.01
N ASP A 327 21.54 -2.54 -38.54
CA ASP A 327 22.11 -2.51 -37.19
C ASP A 327 21.02 -2.19 -36.15
N PRO A 328 20.72 -3.08 -35.17
CA PRO A 328 19.76 -2.85 -34.08
C PRO A 328 19.99 -1.56 -33.29
N LEU A 329 21.22 -1.03 -33.28
CA LEU A 329 21.54 0.22 -32.61
C LEU A 329 20.99 1.46 -33.34
N ILE A 330 20.57 1.31 -34.60
CA ILE A 330 20.12 2.41 -35.48
C ILE A 330 18.71 2.17 -36.00
N VAL A 331 18.45 0.97 -36.52
CA VAL A 331 17.18 0.63 -37.16
C VAL A 331 16.06 0.49 -36.14
N ASP A 332 14.83 0.81 -36.57
CA ASP A 332 13.67 0.77 -35.69
C ASP A 332 13.29 -0.67 -35.30
N ASN A 333 12.57 -0.80 -34.19
CA ASN A 333 12.08 -2.07 -33.65
C ASN A 333 10.55 -2.08 -33.64
N ILE A 334 9.94 -3.07 -34.30
CA ILE A 334 8.48 -3.13 -34.48
C ILE A 334 7.74 -3.43 -33.17
N LEU A 335 8.37 -4.15 -32.24
CA LEU A 335 7.74 -4.51 -30.96
C LEU A 335 7.77 -3.33 -29.99
N LEU A 336 8.93 -2.68 -29.84
CA LEU A 336 9.05 -1.49 -29.01
C LEU A 336 8.20 -0.32 -29.55
N LYS A 337 8.05 -0.22 -30.87
CA LYS A 337 7.12 0.73 -31.48
C LYS A 337 5.67 0.46 -31.05
N ALA A 338 5.24 -0.79 -31.09
CA ALA A 338 3.90 -1.18 -30.66
C ALA A 338 3.68 -0.94 -29.16
N GLU A 339 4.69 -1.18 -28.32
CA GLU A 339 4.63 -0.86 -26.89
C GLU A 339 4.49 0.65 -26.63
N ARG A 340 5.22 1.48 -27.37
CA ARG A 340 5.04 2.94 -27.30
C ARG A 340 3.63 3.37 -27.71
N GLU A 341 3.08 2.80 -28.78
CA GLU A 341 1.71 3.07 -29.21
C GLU A 341 0.69 2.62 -28.15
N SER A 342 0.95 1.49 -27.48
CA SER A 342 0.13 1.04 -26.35
C SER A 342 0.21 2.01 -25.17
N TRP A 343 1.41 2.46 -24.81
CA TRP A 343 1.63 3.42 -23.72
C TRP A 343 0.96 4.77 -24.00
N ALA A 344 1.05 5.28 -25.24
CA ALA A 344 0.41 6.53 -25.63
C ALA A 344 -1.13 6.48 -25.58
N ASN A 345 -1.71 5.28 -25.69
CA ASN A 345 -3.16 5.05 -25.61
C ASN A 345 -3.61 4.54 -24.24
N ALA A 346 -2.67 4.36 -23.29
CA ALA A 346 -2.99 3.84 -21.97
C ALA A 346 -3.75 4.90 -21.14
N SER A 347 -4.62 4.43 -20.25
CA SER A 347 -5.27 5.28 -19.24
C SER A 347 -4.32 5.74 -18.12
N ALA A 348 -3.07 5.27 -18.13
CA ALA A 348 -2.07 5.53 -17.11
C ALA A 348 -1.19 6.73 -17.51
N SER A 349 -0.93 7.62 -16.54
CA SER A 349 -0.11 8.82 -16.76
C SER A 349 1.34 8.67 -16.29
N PHE A 350 1.70 7.54 -15.69
CA PHE A 350 3.02 7.24 -15.14
C PHE A 350 3.22 5.71 -15.13
N TYR A 351 4.47 5.25 -15.16
CA TYR A 351 4.82 3.85 -14.99
C TYR A 351 5.72 3.71 -13.74
N PRO A 352 5.71 2.55 -13.05
CA PRO A 352 4.87 1.39 -13.35
C PRO A 352 3.38 1.64 -13.05
N ALA A 353 2.51 1.00 -13.83
CA ALA A 353 1.07 1.10 -13.68
C ALA A 353 0.39 -0.24 -13.94
N LEU A 354 -0.47 -0.64 -13.02
CA LEU A 354 -1.43 -1.73 -13.22
C LEU A 354 -2.70 -1.10 -13.78
N VAL A 355 -3.26 -1.67 -14.84
CA VAL A 355 -4.49 -1.22 -15.48
C VAL A 355 -5.47 -2.38 -15.50
N VAL A 356 -6.71 -2.16 -15.06
CA VAL A 356 -7.81 -3.13 -15.04
C VAL A 356 -8.98 -2.54 -15.82
N ASN A 357 -9.46 -3.21 -16.86
CA ASN A 357 -10.54 -2.76 -17.75
C ASN A 357 -10.37 -1.32 -18.25
N ASN A 358 -9.17 -0.98 -18.70
CA ASN A 358 -8.78 0.37 -19.15
C ASN A 358 -8.85 1.45 -18.06
N GLN A 359 -8.82 1.05 -16.78
CA GLN A 359 -8.75 1.92 -15.63
C GLN A 359 -7.43 1.67 -14.90
N THR A 360 -6.62 2.71 -14.68
CA THR A 360 -5.41 2.59 -13.85
C THR A 360 -5.79 2.19 -12.42
N TYR A 361 -5.09 1.23 -11.83
CA TYR A 361 -5.23 0.86 -10.42
C TYR A 361 -4.44 1.86 -9.56
N ARG A 362 -5.04 2.25 -8.43
CA ARG A 362 -4.46 3.09 -7.39
C ARG A 362 -4.43 2.34 -6.07
N GLY A 363 -3.29 2.36 -5.40
CA GLY A 363 -3.07 1.69 -4.13
C GLY A 363 -1.78 0.88 -4.15
N ASP A 364 -1.54 0.16 -3.07
CA ASP A 364 -0.36 -0.67 -2.92
C ASP A 364 -0.42 -1.90 -3.82
N TRP A 365 0.74 -2.31 -4.33
CA TRP A 365 0.90 -3.47 -5.20
C TRP A 365 1.20 -4.70 -4.34
N GLU A 366 0.20 -5.11 -3.58
CA GLU A 366 0.19 -6.36 -2.83
C GLU A 366 -0.80 -7.33 -3.48
N THR A 367 -0.59 -8.63 -3.25
CA THR A 367 -1.40 -9.67 -3.87
C THR A 367 -2.90 -9.52 -3.55
N ASP A 368 -3.27 -9.35 -2.27
CA ASP A 368 -4.67 -9.31 -1.86
C ASP A 368 -5.45 -8.05 -2.34
N PRO A 369 -4.92 -6.82 -2.21
CA PRO A 369 -5.54 -5.63 -2.79
C PRO A 369 -5.71 -5.70 -4.30
N VAL A 370 -4.69 -6.19 -5.03
CA VAL A 370 -4.78 -6.33 -6.49
C VAL A 370 -5.83 -7.37 -6.87
N VAL A 371 -5.87 -8.53 -6.20
CA VAL A 371 -6.92 -9.54 -6.45
C VAL A 371 -8.31 -8.96 -6.18
N ARG A 372 -8.50 -8.19 -5.10
CA ARG A 372 -9.77 -7.50 -4.84
C ARG A 372 -10.17 -6.55 -5.97
N ALA A 373 -9.22 -5.76 -6.49
CA ALA A 373 -9.48 -4.87 -7.63
C ALA A 373 -9.83 -5.62 -8.92
N LEU A 374 -9.14 -6.73 -9.21
CA LEU A 374 -9.46 -7.60 -10.34
C LEU A 374 -10.87 -8.19 -10.19
N CYS A 375 -11.22 -8.66 -9.00
CA CYS A 375 -12.52 -9.25 -8.71
C CYS A 375 -13.67 -8.24 -8.76
N ALA A 376 -13.42 -7.00 -8.35
CA ALA A 376 -14.38 -5.89 -8.52
C ALA A 376 -14.68 -5.58 -9.99
N GLY A 377 -13.81 -5.98 -10.93
CA GLY A 377 -14.01 -5.79 -12.36
C GLY A 377 -15.03 -6.74 -13.01
N TYR A 378 -15.50 -7.78 -12.32
CA TYR A 378 -16.55 -8.67 -12.82
C TYR A 378 -17.94 -8.13 -12.53
N SER A 379 -18.90 -8.46 -13.39
CA SER A 379 -20.31 -8.22 -13.09
C SER A 379 -20.80 -9.12 -11.94
N TYR A 380 -21.83 -8.68 -11.22
CA TYR A 380 -22.40 -9.42 -10.10
C TYR A 380 -22.71 -10.88 -10.44
N GLY A 381 -22.17 -11.81 -9.63
CA GLY A 381 -22.36 -13.25 -9.79
C GLY A 381 -21.62 -13.88 -10.98
N GLN A 382 -20.69 -13.16 -11.61
CA GLN A 382 -19.84 -13.66 -12.70
C GLN A 382 -18.36 -13.82 -12.27
N ASP A 383 -18.06 -13.60 -10.99
CA ASP A 383 -16.72 -13.70 -10.45
C ASP A 383 -16.20 -15.16 -10.44
N PRO A 384 -14.96 -15.41 -10.90
CA PRO A 384 -14.38 -16.75 -10.92
C PRO A 384 -13.95 -17.25 -9.54
N GLU A 385 -13.56 -18.53 -9.48
CA GLU A 385 -13.13 -19.18 -8.23
C GLU A 385 -11.95 -18.49 -7.54
N PHE A 386 -11.00 -17.88 -8.27
CA PHE A 386 -9.88 -17.17 -7.65
C PHE A 386 -10.31 -15.93 -6.85
N CYS A 387 -11.53 -15.43 -7.05
CA CYS A 387 -12.14 -14.37 -6.24
C CYS A 387 -12.71 -14.90 -4.91
N LYS A 388 -12.91 -16.22 -4.79
CA LYS A 388 -13.43 -16.85 -3.57
C LYS A 388 -12.28 -17.07 -2.59
N GLY A 389 -12.00 -16.06 -1.78
CA GLY A 389 -10.90 -16.10 -0.82
C GLY A 389 -10.46 -14.72 -0.31
N THR A 390 -10.88 -13.65 -0.97
CA THR A 390 -10.75 -12.29 -0.47
C THR A 390 -12.03 -11.95 0.32
N PRO A 391 -11.95 -11.78 1.65
CA PRO A 391 -13.09 -11.23 2.38
C PRO A 391 -13.35 -9.84 1.82
N VAL A 392 -14.50 -9.65 1.17
CA VAL A 392 -15.13 -8.34 1.15
C VAL A 392 -15.30 -7.96 2.63
N PRO A 393 -14.99 -6.73 3.08
CA PRO A 393 -15.53 -6.24 4.32
C PRO A 393 -17.05 -6.19 4.12
N GLN A 394 -17.71 -7.33 4.31
CA GLN A 394 -19.12 -7.33 4.62
C GLN A 394 -19.21 -6.61 5.96
N GLU A 395 -20.09 -5.62 6.05
CA GLU A 395 -20.59 -5.19 7.33
C GLU A 395 -21.01 -6.45 8.07
N ASP A 396 -20.25 -6.80 9.11
CA ASP A 396 -20.58 -7.93 9.96
C ASP A 396 -21.93 -7.62 10.59
N ASP A 397 -22.99 -8.20 10.03
CA ASP A 397 -24.21 -8.50 10.76
C ASP A 397 -23.79 -9.45 11.88
N ASN A 398 -23.47 -8.85 13.02
CA ASN A 398 -23.29 -9.41 14.36
C ASN A 398 -23.45 -10.94 14.44
N LYS A 399 -22.41 -11.69 14.05
CA LYS A 399 -22.17 -13.01 14.64
C LYS A 399 -21.30 -12.81 15.87
N GLY A 400 -21.91 -12.17 16.87
CA GLY A 400 -21.36 -12.10 18.20
C GLY A 400 -21.08 -13.51 18.70
N THR A 401 -19.82 -13.76 19.09
CA THR A 401 -19.40 -14.94 19.82
C THR A 401 -20.37 -15.14 20.98
N GLY A 402 -21.20 -16.19 20.91
CA GLY A 402 -22.38 -16.32 21.77
C GLY A 402 -22.00 -16.14 23.24
N ALA A 403 -22.78 -15.33 23.98
CA ALA A 403 -22.50 -14.88 25.35
C ALA A 403 -22.01 -15.99 26.30
N GLY A 404 -22.41 -17.24 26.07
CA GLY A 404 -21.93 -18.41 26.83
C GLY A 404 -20.41 -18.65 26.74
N THR A 405 -19.77 -18.39 25.60
CA THR A 405 -18.32 -18.53 25.44
C THR A 405 -17.54 -17.45 26.20
N ILE A 406 -18.03 -16.21 26.17
CA ILE A 406 -17.44 -15.09 26.92
C ILE A 406 -17.56 -15.35 28.43
N ILE A 407 -18.71 -15.82 28.91
CA ILE A 407 -18.91 -16.18 30.32
C ILE A 407 -17.98 -17.34 30.73
N LEU A 408 -17.77 -18.32 29.86
CA LEU A 408 -16.89 -19.46 30.14
C LEU A 408 -15.41 -19.05 30.22
N ILE A 409 -14.96 -18.12 29.37
CA ILE A 409 -13.61 -17.56 29.42
C ILE A 409 -13.43 -16.70 30.69
N LEU A 410 -14.39 -15.83 31.00
CA LEU A 410 -14.34 -14.99 32.20
C LEU A 410 -14.29 -15.82 33.49
N THR A 411 -15.08 -16.89 33.56
CA THR A 411 -15.08 -17.80 34.73
C THR A 411 -13.76 -18.55 34.85
N LEU A 412 -13.18 -19.04 33.75
CA LEU A 412 -11.84 -19.67 33.77
C LEU A 412 -10.75 -18.68 34.23
N CYS A 413 -10.80 -17.43 33.79
CA CYS A 413 -9.85 -16.39 34.22
C CYS A 413 -9.96 -16.10 35.72
N VAL A 414 -11.18 -16.00 36.27
CA VAL A 414 -11.38 -15.75 37.72
C VAL A 414 -10.87 -16.94 38.54
N VAL A 415 -11.09 -18.18 38.08
CA VAL A 415 -10.57 -19.38 38.76
C VAL A 415 -9.04 -19.39 38.73
N LEU A 416 -8.42 -19.06 37.59
CA LEU A 416 -6.96 -18.99 37.45
C LEU A 416 -6.36 -17.96 38.42
N VAL A 417 -6.95 -16.76 38.49
CA VAL A 417 -6.52 -15.71 39.44
C VAL A 417 -6.69 -16.17 40.88
N GLY A 418 -7.79 -16.86 41.21
CA GLY A 418 -8.00 -17.45 42.53
C GLY A 418 -6.92 -18.47 42.90
N VAL A 419 -6.54 -19.34 41.98
CA VAL A 419 -5.48 -20.33 42.17
C VAL A 419 -4.12 -19.64 42.39
N ILE A 420 -3.79 -18.63 41.58
CA ILE A 420 -2.56 -17.83 41.74
C ILE A 420 -2.52 -17.16 43.12
N LEU A 421 -3.64 -16.59 43.59
CA LEU A 421 -3.71 -15.96 44.90
C LEU A 421 -3.55 -16.96 46.05
N VAL A 422 -4.05 -18.19 45.90
CA VAL A 422 -3.85 -19.28 46.88
C VAL A 422 -2.37 -19.68 46.92
N PHE A 423 -1.74 -19.90 45.77
CA PHE A 423 -0.30 -20.20 45.71
C PHE A 423 0.54 -19.07 46.28
N TYR A 424 0.20 -17.81 45.97
CA TYR A 424 0.85 -16.63 46.52
C TYR A 424 0.70 -16.57 48.05
N ARG A 425 -0.49 -16.82 48.59
CA ARG A 425 -0.71 -16.90 50.05
C ARG A 425 0.05 -18.04 50.71
N MET A 426 0.13 -19.20 50.06
CA MET A 426 0.91 -20.34 50.55
C MET A 426 2.40 -20.03 50.57
N TRP A 427 2.90 -19.33 49.55
CA TRP A 427 4.29 -18.89 49.46
C TRP A 427 4.63 -17.84 50.53
N MET A 428 3.80 -16.80 50.68
CA MET A 428 3.97 -15.77 51.72
C MET A 428 3.96 -16.36 53.14
N LYS A 429 3.10 -17.36 53.42
CA LYS A 429 3.11 -18.05 54.72
C LYS A 429 4.39 -18.82 55.00
N ARG A 430 5.09 -19.32 53.97
CA ARG A 430 6.42 -19.94 54.14
C ARG A 430 7.46 -18.88 54.45
N GLU A 431 7.51 -17.82 53.66
CA GLU A 431 8.48 -16.74 53.84
C GLU A 431 8.37 -16.09 55.23
N MET A 432 7.15 -15.81 55.70
CA MET A 432 6.93 -15.26 57.05
C MET A 432 7.41 -16.19 58.17
N LYS A 433 7.33 -17.51 58.00
CA LYS A 433 7.84 -18.48 59.00
C LYS A 433 9.36 -18.49 59.04
N ASP A 434 10.01 -18.35 57.90
CA ASP A 434 11.46 -18.32 57.79
C ASP A 434 12.03 -17.02 58.35
N GLU A 435 11.35 -15.89 58.14
CA GLU A 435 11.73 -14.60 58.71
C GLU A 435 11.53 -14.54 60.23
N MET A 436 10.42 -15.08 60.76
CA MET A 436 10.23 -15.24 62.21
C MET A 436 11.34 -16.09 62.84
N ARG A 437 11.73 -17.21 62.22
CA ARG A 437 12.85 -18.04 62.71
C ARG A 437 14.17 -17.28 62.74
N ARG A 438 14.45 -16.47 61.72
CA ARG A 438 15.65 -15.62 61.70
C ARG A 438 15.64 -14.58 62.81
N GLN A 439 14.52 -13.87 63.00
CA GLN A 439 14.42 -12.86 64.07
C GLN A 439 14.56 -13.47 65.47
N VAL A 440 13.97 -14.64 65.72
CA VAL A 440 14.14 -15.38 66.98
C VAL A 440 15.61 -15.76 67.20
N ASN A 441 16.29 -16.29 66.17
CA ASN A 441 17.71 -16.65 66.29
C ASN A 441 18.62 -15.44 66.52
N THR A 442 18.30 -14.29 65.92
CA THR A 442 19.04 -13.03 66.13
C THR A 442 18.81 -12.47 67.54
N ALA A 443 17.56 -12.49 68.03
CA ALA A 443 17.24 -12.03 69.38
C ALA A 443 17.88 -12.91 70.47
N VAL A 444 17.89 -14.24 70.26
CA VAL A 444 18.59 -15.19 71.14
C VAL A 444 20.10 -14.93 71.14
N SER A 445 20.71 -14.71 69.97
CA SER A 445 22.14 -14.36 69.88
C SER A 445 22.49 -13.04 70.59
N GLN A 446 21.62 -12.03 70.48
CA GLN A 446 21.82 -10.74 71.17
C GLN A 446 21.69 -10.86 72.69
N TYR A 447 20.79 -11.73 73.18
CA TYR A 447 20.68 -12.02 74.61
C TYR A 447 21.96 -12.64 75.18
N PHE A 448 22.56 -13.61 74.47
CA PHE A 448 23.84 -14.20 74.88
C PHE A 448 25.01 -13.20 74.83
N ALA A 449 25.05 -12.30 73.83
CA ALA A 449 26.10 -11.27 73.76
C ALA A 449 26.02 -10.24 74.90
N LEU A 450 24.82 -9.95 75.41
CA LEU A 450 24.61 -9.06 76.55
C LEU A 450 24.95 -9.72 77.89
N SER A 451 24.77 -11.05 78.03
CA SER A 451 25.21 -11.76 79.23
C SER A 451 26.74 -11.77 79.36
N ASP A 452 27.47 -11.90 78.25
CA ASP A 452 28.95 -11.96 78.24
C ASP A 452 29.62 -10.59 78.51
N THR A 453 28.95 -9.47 78.23
CA THR A 453 29.51 -8.12 78.42
C THR A 453 29.38 -7.59 79.85
N SER A 454 28.51 -8.15 80.69
CA SER A 454 28.45 -7.80 82.11
C SER A 454 29.70 -8.22 82.90
N SER A 455 30.51 -9.14 82.36
CA SER A 455 31.72 -9.65 83.00
C SER A 455 32.99 -8.78 82.83
N MET A 456 32.99 -7.73 82.00
CA MET A 456 34.23 -7.05 81.58
C MET A 456 34.41 -5.57 81.98
N LYS A 457 33.60 -4.99 82.88
CA LYS A 457 33.84 -3.62 83.41
C LYS A 457 34.47 -3.63 84.81
N HIS A 458 35.80 -3.70 84.89
CA HIS A 458 36.59 -3.19 86.01
C HIS A 458 37.96 -2.68 85.53
N GLY A 459 38.19 -1.36 85.60
CA GLY A 459 39.52 -0.77 85.71
C GLY A 459 39.92 0.28 84.67
N GLU A 460 39.56 1.54 84.90
CA GLU A 460 40.34 2.70 84.40
C GLU A 460 40.51 3.75 85.52
N ARG A 461 41.73 4.28 85.68
CA ARG A 461 42.00 5.65 86.15
C ARG A 461 43.22 6.23 85.39
N PRO A 462 43.15 7.47 84.88
CA PRO A 462 44.23 8.09 84.11
C PRO A 462 45.12 9.03 84.97
N VAL A 463 46.35 9.28 84.51
CA VAL A 463 47.26 10.29 85.07
C VAL A 463 47.55 11.38 84.02
N VAL A 464 47.38 12.62 84.45
CA VAL A 464 47.57 13.91 83.76
C VAL A 464 49.05 14.23 83.55
N ARG A 465 49.42 14.91 82.46
CA ARG A 465 50.51 15.91 82.47
C ARG A 465 50.34 17.00 81.41
N VAL A 466 50.60 18.22 81.88
CA VAL A 466 50.60 19.52 81.21
C VAL A 466 52.04 19.85 80.77
N SER A 467 52.24 20.57 79.65
CA SER A 467 53.14 21.75 79.56
C SER A 467 53.31 22.30 78.13
N TYR A 468 53.00 23.60 78.01
CA TYR A 468 53.63 24.71 77.28
C TYR A 468 54.47 24.46 76.01
N ASN A 469 54.06 25.10 74.91
CA ASN A 469 54.55 26.42 74.49
C ASN A 469 53.50 27.16 73.65
#